data_AF-A0A1N6HUP2-F1
#
_entry.id   AF-A0A1N6HUP2-F1
#
_cell.length_a   1.000
_cell.length_b   1.000
_cell.length_c   1.000
_cell.angle_alpha   90.00
_cell.angle_beta   90.00
_cell.angle_gamma   90.00
#
_symmetry.space_group_name_H-M   'P 1'
#
loop_
_entity.id
_entity.type
_entity.pdbx_description
1 polymer ?
#
loop_
_entity_poly.entity_id
_entity_poly.type
_entity_poly.pdbx_seq_one_letter_code
_entity_poly.pdbx_strand_id
1 'polypeptide(L)'
;MAESTTLERLRQDARDELSALIELRCRLGEDPWVFLPDLPSVDEQVVATLREDRLHSERWRTVRARAYHPAAREGDVAKFEYELLREIALEHPELSSAVWLVLDRIPSRW
;
A
#
# COMPACT_ATOMS: atom_id res chain seq x y z
N MET A 1 -12.90 6.11 -22.58
CA MET A 1 -13.22 4.69 -22.22
C MET A 1 -11.95 3.85 -22.29
N ALA A 2 -10.93 4.14 -21.46
CA ALA A 2 -9.62 3.47 -21.55
C ALA A 2 -8.91 3.26 -20.19
N GLU A 3 -9.54 3.58 -19.05
CA GLU A 3 -8.90 3.45 -17.73
C GLU A 3 -9.33 2.20 -16.94
N SER A 4 -10.49 1.60 -17.24
CA SER A 4 -10.96 0.40 -16.51
C SER A 4 -10.02 -0.80 -16.70
N THR A 5 -9.38 -0.91 -17.85
CA THR A 5 -8.45 -2.01 -18.18
C THR A 5 -7.16 -2.00 -17.36
N THR A 6 -6.79 -0.89 -16.72
CA THR A 6 -5.55 -0.81 -15.92
C THR A 6 -5.79 -1.25 -14.48
N LEU A 7 -6.85 -0.75 -13.84
CA LEU A 7 -7.07 -1.03 -12.42
C LEU A 7 -7.71 -2.39 -12.18
N GLU A 8 -8.62 -2.84 -13.04
CA GLU A 8 -9.15 -4.21 -12.94
C GLU A 8 -8.04 -5.25 -13.07
N ARG A 9 -7.05 -4.97 -13.92
CA ARG A 9 -5.82 -5.79 -14.02
C ARG A 9 -5.03 -5.75 -12.72
N LEU A 10 -4.78 -4.57 -12.14
CA LEU A 10 -4.10 -4.47 -10.84
C LEU A 10 -4.83 -5.23 -9.74
N ARG A 11 -6.17 -5.17 -9.70
CA ARG A 11 -6.97 -5.96 -8.77
C ARG A 11 -6.86 -7.46 -9.01
N GLN A 12 -6.74 -7.87 -10.27
CA GLN A 12 -6.52 -9.27 -10.60
C GLN A 12 -5.14 -9.74 -10.14
N ASP A 13 -4.09 -8.98 -10.47
CA ASP A 13 -2.72 -9.25 -10.03
C ASP A 13 -2.63 -9.34 -8.50
N ALA A 14 -3.30 -8.42 -7.78
CA ALA A 14 -3.36 -8.42 -6.31
C ALA A 14 -4.10 -9.65 -5.74
N ARG A 15 -5.17 -10.13 -6.40
CA ARG A 15 -5.85 -11.38 -5.99
C ARG A 15 -4.95 -12.58 -6.16
N ASP A 16 -4.23 -12.64 -7.29
CA ASP A 16 -3.33 -13.75 -7.60
C ASP A 16 -2.15 -13.77 -6.61
N GLU A 17 -1.61 -12.61 -6.25
CA GLU A 17 -0.56 -12.46 -5.23
C GLU A 17 -1.04 -12.92 -3.84
N LEU A 18 -2.23 -12.46 -3.41
CA LEU A 18 -2.81 -12.86 -2.12
C LEU A 18 -3.08 -14.36 -2.08
N SER A 19 -3.59 -14.94 -3.17
CA SER A 19 -3.79 -16.40 -3.27
C SER A 19 -2.47 -17.15 -3.15
N ALA A 20 -1.42 -16.72 -3.85
CA ALA A 20 -0.10 -17.33 -3.77
C ALA A 20 0.50 -17.23 -2.35
N LEU A 21 0.30 -16.09 -1.66
CA LEU A 21 0.73 -15.91 -0.28
C LEU A 21 -0.02 -16.84 0.68
N ILE A 22 -1.34 -16.96 0.55
CA ILE A 22 -2.16 -17.89 1.34
C ILE A 22 -1.66 -19.32 1.14
N GLU A 23 -1.49 -19.75 -0.12
CA GLU A 23 -0.98 -21.09 -0.43
C GLU A 23 0.41 -21.34 0.17
N LEU A 24 1.32 -20.37 0.10
CA LEU A 24 2.65 -20.48 0.68
C LEU A 24 2.57 -20.68 2.19
N ARG A 25 1.82 -19.86 2.91
CA ARG A 25 1.69 -19.94 4.37
C ARG A 25 1.05 -21.25 4.82
N CYS A 26 0.02 -21.71 4.10
CA CYS A 26 -0.56 -23.04 4.32
C CYS A 26 0.47 -24.16 4.15
N ARG A 27 1.34 -24.09 3.12
CA ARG A 27 2.41 -25.08 2.90
C ARG A 27 3.51 -25.03 3.95
N LEU A 28 3.72 -23.88 4.58
CA LEU A 28 4.63 -23.72 5.73
C LEU A 28 4.04 -24.26 7.04
N GLY A 29 2.79 -24.74 7.02
CA GLY A 29 2.10 -25.32 8.18
C GLY A 29 1.43 -24.28 9.07
N GLU A 30 1.26 -23.05 8.59
CA GLU A 30 0.48 -22.04 9.31
C GLU A 30 -1.02 -22.30 9.18
N ASP A 31 -1.76 -22.05 10.27
CA ASP A 31 -3.21 -22.20 10.28
C ASP A 31 -3.90 -21.00 9.59
N PRO A 32 -4.78 -21.24 8.59
CA PRO A 32 -5.47 -20.17 7.87
C PRO A 32 -6.32 -19.28 8.77
N TRP A 33 -6.97 -19.83 9.79
CA TRP A 33 -7.80 -19.02 10.68
C TRP A 33 -7.00 -18.02 11.50
N VAL A 34 -5.71 -18.28 11.72
CA VAL A 34 -4.82 -17.37 12.42
C VAL A 34 -4.40 -16.21 11.52
N PHE A 35 -3.99 -16.43 10.27
CA PHE A 35 -3.38 -15.38 9.46
C PHE A 35 -4.33 -14.69 8.47
N LEU A 36 -5.45 -15.31 8.08
CA LEU A 36 -6.41 -14.70 7.14
C LEU A 36 -6.95 -13.33 7.61
N PRO A 37 -7.26 -13.12 8.91
CA PRO A 37 -7.74 -11.80 9.39
C PRO A 37 -6.71 -10.67 9.28
N ASP A 38 -5.41 -11.00 9.26
CA ASP A 38 -4.32 -10.04 9.17
C ASP A 38 -3.96 -9.68 7.72
N LEU A 39 -4.49 -10.41 6.73
CA LEU A 39 -4.21 -10.13 5.33
C LEU A 39 -4.88 -8.82 4.89
N PRO A 40 -4.22 -8.03 4.04
CA PRO A 40 -4.85 -6.88 3.42
C PRO A 40 -5.95 -7.34 2.46
N SER A 41 -6.98 -6.50 2.31
CA SER A 41 -7.95 -6.66 1.23
C SER A 41 -7.29 -6.43 -0.14
N VAL A 42 -7.97 -6.84 -1.21
CA VAL A 42 -7.48 -6.68 -2.59
C VAL A 42 -7.16 -5.22 -2.92
N ASP A 43 -8.05 -4.29 -2.57
CA ASP A 43 -7.83 -2.87 -2.85
C ASP A 43 -6.67 -2.30 -2.01
N GLU A 44 -6.46 -2.78 -0.78
CA GLU A 44 -5.31 -2.40 0.04
C GLU A 44 -4.00 -2.95 -0.51
N GLN A 45 -4.02 -4.18 -1.05
CA GLN A 45 -2.86 -4.74 -1.76
C GLN A 45 -2.54 -3.93 -3.03
N VAL A 46 -3.55 -3.51 -3.80
CA VAL A 46 -3.35 -2.63 -4.96
C VAL A 46 -2.72 -1.29 -4.53
N VAL A 47 -3.19 -0.70 -3.43
CA VAL A 47 -2.59 0.53 -2.87
C VAL A 47 -1.14 0.29 -2.47
N ALA A 48 -0.80 -0.86 -1.88
CA ALA A 48 0.57 -1.22 -1.53
C ALA A 48 1.46 -1.31 -2.78
N THR A 49 1.00 -1.98 -3.84
CA THR A 49 1.73 -2.08 -5.11
C THR A 49 1.94 -0.71 -5.76
N LEU A 50 0.91 0.14 -5.80
CA LEU A 50 1.01 1.51 -6.33
C LEU A 50 1.96 2.37 -5.49
N ARG A 51 1.94 2.21 -4.17
CA ARG A 51 2.88 2.86 -3.26
C ARG A 51 4.32 2.45 -3.59
N GLU A 52 4.59 1.17 -3.77
CA GLU A 52 5.92 0.67 -4.15
C GLU A 52 6.39 1.25 -5.49
N ASP A 53 5.55 1.24 -6.52
CA ASP A 53 5.86 1.84 -7.82
C ASP A 53 6.23 3.33 -7.68
N ARG A 54 5.45 4.08 -6.89
CA ARG A 54 5.72 5.50 -6.62
C ARG A 54 7.02 5.73 -5.88
N LEU A 55 7.38 4.85 -4.94
CA LEU A 55 8.66 4.94 -4.22
C LEU A 55 9.87 4.79 -5.15
N HIS A 56 9.72 4.13 -6.30
CA HIS A 56 10.78 4.02 -7.31
C HIS A 56 10.92 5.27 -8.19
N SER A 57 9.93 6.18 -8.18
CA SER A 57 10.03 7.45 -8.91
C SER A 57 11.08 8.38 -8.29
N GLU A 58 11.83 9.08 -9.13
CA GLU A 58 12.92 9.97 -8.71
C GLU A 58 12.43 11.10 -7.77
N ARG A 59 11.21 11.57 -8.00
CA ARG A 59 10.53 12.57 -7.16
C ARG A 59 10.40 12.07 -5.72
N TRP A 60 9.84 10.88 -5.53
CA TRP A 60 9.56 10.36 -4.19
C TRP A 60 10.82 9.79 -3.50
N ARG A 61 11.84 9.34 -4.25
CA ARG A 61 13.12 8.90 -3.67
C ARG A 61 13.79 10.00 -2.84
N THR A 62 13.83 11.23 -3.35
CA THR A 62 14.44 12.35 -2.63
C THR A 62 13.66 12.73 -1.38
N VAL A 63 12.32 12.75 -1.46
CA VAL A 63 11.46 13.07 -0.32
C VAL A 63 11.56 12.00 0.76
N ARG A 64 11.57 10.71 0.37
CA ARG A 64 11.80 9.59 1.28
C ARG A 64 13.14 9.71 1.99
N ALA A 65 14.22 9.98 1.25
CA ALA A 65 15.55 10.11 1.83
C ALA A 65 15.62 11.22 2.90
N ARG A 66 14.86 12.31 2.70
CA ARG A 66 14.73 13.38 3.71
C ARG A 66 13.90 12.95 4.91
N ALA A 67 12.76 12.30 4.68
CA ALA A 67 11.85 11.89 5.75
C ALA A 67 12.45 10.84 6.69
N TYR A 68 13.27 9.94 6.18
CA TYR A 68 13.96 8.89 6.95
C TYR A 68 15.40 9.27 7.37
N HIS A 69 15.80 10.53 7.17
CA HIS A 69 17.13 10.98 7.58
C HIS A 69 17.24 11.00 9.11
N PRO A 70 18.40 10.67 9.72
CA PRO A 70 18.57 10.71 11.18
C PRO A 70 18.37 12.10 11.81
N ALA A 71 18.46 13.16 11.01
CA ALA A 71 18.18 14.55 11.42
C ALA A 71 16.75 15.02 11.05
N ALA A 72 15.90 14.13 10.54
CA ALA A 72 14.50 14.44 10.25
C ALA A 72 13.74 14.71 11.55
N ARG A 73 12.69 15.52 11.46
CA ARG A 73 11.82 15.81 12.60
C ARG A 73 10.91 14.62 12.87
N GLU A 74 10.53 14.45 14.12
CA GLU A 74 9.43 13.56 14.46
C GLU A 74 8.18 13.96 13.67
N GLY A 75 7.57 13.00 12.97
CA GLY A 75 6.41 13.24 12.09
C GLY A 75 6.72 13.46 10.61
N ASP A 76 7.98 13.65 10.20
CA ASP A 76 8.32 13.81 8.77
C ASP A 76 7.99 12.54 7.96
N VAL A 77 8.15 11.35 8.56
CA VAL A 77 7.75 10.07 7.96
C VAL A 77 6.24 9.98 7.78
N ALA A 78 5.46 10.33 8.81
CA ALA A 78 3.99 10.30 8.74
C ALA A 78 3.46 11.28 7.68
N LYS A 79 4.07 12.49 7.60
CA LYS A 79 3.75 13.46 6.56
C LYS A 79 4.09 12.95 5.16
N PHE A 80 5.24 12.31 5.00
CA PHE A 80 5.64 11.70 3.73
C PHE A 80 4.64 10.63 3.28
N GLU A 81 4.29 9.70 4.16
CA GLU A 81 3.33 8.63 3.85
C GLU A 81 1.95 9.20 3.52
N TYR A 82 1.50 10.23 4.25
CA TYR A 82 0.24 10.92 3.97
C TYR A 82 0.22 11.54 2.57
N GLU A 83 1.23 12.32 2.19
CA GLU A 83 1.29 12.96 0.88
C GLU A 83 1.34 11.93 -0.26
N LEU A 84 2.08 10.84 -0.06
CA LEU A 84 2.21 9.74 -1.03
C LEU A 84 0.87 9.04 -1.25
N LEU A 85 0.21 8.62 -0.17
CA LEU A 85 -1.06 7.91 -0.23
C LEU A 85 -2.19 8.81 -0.72
N ARG A 86 -2.17 10.10 -0.35
CA ARG A 86 -3.10 11.10 -0.87
C ARG A 86 -2.99 11.27 -2.38
N GLU A 87 -1.77 11.26 -2.93
CA GLU A 87 -1.57 11.33 -4.39
C GLU A 87 -2.23 10.14 -5.10
N ILE A 88 -2.06 8.93 -4.55
CA ILE A 88 -2.71 7.71 -5.07
C ILE A 88 -4.24 7.82 -5.03
N ALA A 89 -4.82 8.32 -3.93
CA ALA A 89 -6.27 8.49 -3.82
C ALA A 89 -6.83 9.52 -4.82
N LEU A 90 -6.06 10.55 -5.17
CA LEU A 90 -6.46 11.56 -6.15
C LEU A 90 -6.45 11.01 -7.59
N GLU A 91 -5.50 10.12 -7.91
CA GLU A 91 -5.41 9.48 -9.23
C GLU A 91 -6.34 8.27 -9.38
N HIS A 92 -6.61 7.57 -8.29
CA HIS A 92 -7.53 6.44 -8.25
C HIS A 92 -8.60 6.64 -7.17
N PRO A 93 -9.63 7.48 -7.43
CA PRO A 93 -10.65 7.82 -6.44
C PRO A 93 -11.38 6.61 -5.86
N GLU A 94 -11.51 5.53 -6.63
CA GLU A 94 -12.13 4.28 -6.20
C GLU A 94 -11.34 3.51 -5.13
N LEU A 95 -10.04 3.79 -4.97
CA LEU A 95 -9.20 3.22 -3.90
C LEU A 95 -9.21 4.06 -2.62
N SER A 96 -9.94 5.19 -2.58
CA SER A 96 -9.89 6.14 -1.46
C SER A 96 -10.17 5.46 -0.12
N SER A 97 -11.16 4.57 -0.03
CA SER A 97 -11.49 3.84 1.20
C SER A 97 -10.32 2.97 1.67
N ALA A 98 -9.68 2.24 0.75
CA ALA A 98 -8.52 1.41 1.06
C ALA A 98 -7.32 2.27 1.50
N VAL A 99 -7.09 3.40 0.83
CA VAL A 99 -6.06 4.36 1.22
C VAL A 99 -6.27 4.87 2.65
N TRP A 100 -7.51 5.19 3.04
CA TRP A 100 -7.81 5.61 4.40
C TRP A 100 -7.55 4.52 5.43
N LEU A 101 -7.89 3.26 5.14
CA LEU A 101 -7.60 2.12 6.02
C LEU A 101 -6.10 1.86 6.16
N VAL A 102 -5.32 2.07 5.10
CA VAL A 102 -3.86 1.99 5.17
C VAL A 102 -3.28 3.14 5.98
N LEU A 103 -3.81 4.37 5.84
CA LEU A 103 -3.41 5.54 6.62
C LEU A 103 -3.66 5.37 8.12
N ASP A 104 -4.82 4.80 8.50
CA ASP A 104 -5.17 4.55 9.90
C ASP A 104 -4.19 3.58 10.58
N ARG A 105 -3.65 2.62 9.82
CA ARG A 105 -2.65 1.66 10.30
C ARG A 105 -1.25 2.24 10.44
N ILE A 106 -0.96 3.39 9.82
CA ILE A 106 0.34 4.05 9.96
C ILE A 106 0.33 4.82 11.29
N PRO A 107 1.24 4.51 12.24
CA PRO A 107 1.30 5.19 13.52
C PRO A 107 1.59 6.67 13.31
N SER A 108 0.51 7.45 13.35
CA SER A 108 0.50 8.88 13.10
C SER A 108 0.51 9.57 14.45
N ARG A 109 1.70 9.82 15.00
CA ARG A 109 1.87 10.75 16.13
C ARG A 109 1.79 12.18 15.59
N TRP A 110 0.58 12.71 15.52
CA TRP A 110 0.33 14.14 15.35
C TRP A 110 0.11 14.75 16.73
#